data_AF-A0A960CU33-F1
#
_entry.id   AF-A0A960CU33-F1
#
_cell.length_a   1.000
_cell.length_b   1.000
_cell.length_c   1.000
_cell.angle_alpha   90.00
_cell.angle_beta   90.00
_cell.angle_gamma   90.00
#
_symmetry.space_group_name_H-M   'P 1'
#
loop_
_entity.id
_entity.type
_entity.pdbx_description
1 polymer ?
#
loop_
_entity_poly.entity_id
_entity_poly.type
_entity_poly.pdbx_seq_one_letter_code
_entity_poly.pdbx_strand_id
1 'polypeptide(L)'
;MTVLQWGRRITPPRFGCVKVRFPDGQPEAEGWVRPDRLVSRWAELDSYLAKQTAWERVSAANPAKDSPEEAAAHQVFDLLVPRRVAQIQGQISARGPVLVVHDAQHLARLTGLPESVWAQDPAGFRQSDGSTVASWTATYSVAQAVARRNSEVLLKSLDADEAHARYEAVNGIWVYESRSEGARLVASPREAEENDLSRSSGKPMRDILRQWCEGAQDLLDTNQLEIARRDLVAVRKAAWRAVQSMNRAGLTGPAEQLAHVLMRHAARGASQ
;
A
#
# COMPACT_ATOMS: atom_id res chain seq x y z
N MET A 1 12.29 -13.87 -8.76
CA MET A 1 11.81 -14.59 -7.56
C MET A 1 11.69 -16.05 -7.96
N THR A 2 12.44 -16.93 -7.30
CA THR A 2 12.81 -18.22 -7.89
C THR A 2 11.97 -19.36 -7.32
N VAL A 3 11.23 -20.08 -8.17
CA VAL A 3 10.25 -21.12 -7.78
C VAL A 3 10.75 -22.52 -8.18
N LEU A 4 10.35 -23.59 -7.46
CA LEU A 4 11.16 -24.81 -7.32
C LEU A 4 10.36 -26.14 -7.31
N GLN A 5 10.76 -27.12 -8.13
CA GLN A 5 10.14 -28.46 -8.33
C GLN A 5 10.41 -29.48 -7.20
N TRP A 6 9.60 -30.53 -7.06
CA TRP A 6 9.88 -31.73 -6.23
C TRP A 6 10.26 -32.92 -7.13
N GLY A 7 11.47 -33.47 -7.00
CA GLY A 7 11.94 -34.66 -7.71
C GLY A 7 12.22 -35.84 -6.76
N ARG A 8 11.91 -37.06 -7.22
CA ARG A 8 12.01 -38.37 -6.52
C ARG A 8 13.18 -38.51 -5.54
N ARG A 9 12.97 -39.26 -4.44
CA ARG A 9 13.96 -39.68 -3.43
C ARG A 9 15.22 -40.26 -4.10
N ILE A 10 16.20 -39.39 -4.31
CA ILE A 10 17.61 -39.72 -4.50
C ILE A 10 18.28 -39.24 -3.22
N THR A 11 19.06 -40.09 -2.58
CA THR A 11 19.62 -39.87 -1.23
C THR A 11 20.33 -38.50 -1.15
N PRO A 12 19.93 -37.59 -0.23
CA PRO A 12 20.48 -36.24 -0.19
C PRO A 12 21.90 -36.23 0.39
N PRO A 13 22.80 -35.32 -0.06
CA PRO A 13 24.17 -35.21 0.45
C PRO A 13 24.26 -34.65 1.89
N ARG A 14 23.17 -34.08 2.42
CA ARG A 14 23.00 -33.64 3.82
C ARG A 14 21.54 -33.86 4.23
N PHE A 15 21.32 -34.37 5.45
CA PHE A 15 19.97 -34.65 5.96
C PHE A 15 19.04 -33.44 5.81
N GLY A 16 17.86 -33.67 5.24
CA GLY A 16 16.77 -32.71 5.23
C GLY A 16 16.70 -31.73 4.05
N CYS A 17 17.55 -31.83 3.02
CA CYS A 17 17.40 -31.03 1.80
C CYS A 17 16.44 -31.68 0.79
N VAL A 18 15.76 -30.85 -0.02
CA VAL A 18 14.88 -31.25 -1.11
C VAL A 18 15.53 -30.85 -2.44
N LYS A 19 15.51 -31.76 -3.42
CA LYS A 19 16.01 -31.48 -4.77
C LYS A 19 14.96 -30.72 -5.57
N VAL A 20 15.37 -29.62 -6.18
CA VAL A 20 14.48 -28.72 -6.91
C VAL A 20 14.98 -28.36 -8.29
N ARG A 21 14.06 -28.02 -9.18
CA ARG A 21 14.33 -27.54 -10.55
C ARG A 21 13.83 -26.11 -10.73
N PHE A 22 14.63 -25.27 -11.37
CA PHE A 22 14.34 -23.87 -11.65
C PHE A 22 13.59 -23.71 -13.00
N PRO A 23 12.56 -22.84 -13.10
CA PRO A 23 11.73 -22.69 -14.31
C PRO A 23 12.45 -22.03 -15.50
N ASP A 24 13.60 -21.39 -15.29
CA ASP A 24 14.31 -20.61 -16.33
C ASP A 24 15.18 -21.47 -17.28
N GLY A 25 14.89 -22.78 -17.38
CA GLY A 25 15.16 -23.53 -18.60
C GLY A 25 16.59 -23.98 -18.87
N GLN A 26 17.46 -24.13 -17.87
CA GLN A 26 18.63 -25.01 -18.02
C GLN A 26 18.34 -26.38 -17.37
N PRO A 27 18.37 -27.49 -18.14
CA PRO A 27 18.12 -28.83 -17.61
C PRO A 27 19.15 -29.25 -16.53
N GLU A 28 20.26 -28.53 -16.41
CA GLU A 28 21.31 -28.73 -15.41
C GLU A 28 21.12 -27.93 -14.11
N ALA A 29 20.14 -27.02 -14.04
CA ALA A 29 19.88 -26.21 -12.86
C ALA A 29 19.00 -26.98 -11.85
N GLU A 30 19.51 -28.11 -11.35
CA GLU A 30 18.92 -28.81 -10.21
C GLU A 30 19.70 -28.47 -8.93
N GLY A 31 19.02 -27.92 -7.94
CA GLY A 31 19.61 -27.49 -6.67
C GLY A 31 19.11 -28.30 -5.48
N TRP A 32 19.89 -28.35 -4.39
CA TRP A 32 19.42 -28.81 -3.09
C TRP A 32 19.10 -27.60 -2.22
N VAL A 33 17.88 -27.53 -1.72
CA VAL A 33 17.42 -26.44 -0.84
C VAL A 33 16.81 -27.02 0.41
N ARG A 34 16.91 -26.24 1.49
CA ARG A 34 16.23 -26.59 2.73
C ARG A 34 14.71 -26.37 2.59
N PRO A 35 13.86 -27.25 3.16
CA PRO A 35 12.41 -27.20 3.03
C PRO A 35 11.78 -25.87 3.47
N ASP A 36 12.38 -25.17 4.44
CA ASP A 36 11.96 -23.84 4.92
C ASP A 36 12.06 -22.74 3.84
N ARG A 37 12.78 -23.00 2.75
CA ARG A 37 12.89 -22.11 1.59
C ARG A 37 11.81 -22.38 0.53
N LEU A 38 11.02 -23.44 0.68
CA LEU A 38 9.97 -23.79 -0.27
C LEU A 38 8.67 -23.06 0.09
N VAL A 39 8.08 -22.39 -0.90
CA VAL A 39 6.91 -21.53 -0.67
C VAL A 39 5.59 -22.22 -1.06
N SER A 40 5.62 -23.12 -2.04
CA SER A 40 4.43 -23.85 -2.50
C SER A 40 4.83 -25.19 -3.11
N ARG A 41 3.87 -26.13 -3.19
CA ARG A 41 4.02 -27.38 -3.94
C ARG A 41 3.96 -27.10 -5.43
N TRP A 42 4.68 -27.87 -6.24
CA TRP A 42 4.69 -27.68 -7.70
C TRP A 42 3.30 -27.84 -8.33
N ALA A 43 2.49 -28.80 -7.86
CA ALA A 43 1.12 -28.97 -8.33
C ALA A 43 0.21 -27.76 -8.05
N GLU A 44 0.62 -26.88 -7.14
CA GLU A 44 -0.09 -25.65 -6.75
C GLU A 44 0.61 -24.40 -7.29
N LEU A 45 1.62 -24.55 -8.16
CA LEU A 45 2.44 -23.45 -8.68
C LEU A 45 1.61 -22.40 -9.38
N ASP A 46 0.76 -22.81 -10.31
CA ASP A 46 -0.06 -21.87 -11.10
C ASP A 46 -1.04 -21.10 -10.22
N SER A 47 -1.64 -21.79 -9.24
CA SER A 47 -2.53 -21.16 -8.24
C SER A 47 -1.77 -20.17 -7.37
N TYR A 48 -0.54 -20.51 -6.96
CA TYR A 48 0.32 -19.62 -6.20
C TYR A 48 0.71 -18.39 -7.03
N LEU A 49 1.17 -18.55 -8.27
CA LEU A 49 1.56 -17.45 -9.15
C LEU A 49 0.37 -16.54 -9.49
N ALA A 50 -0.81 -17.11 -9.75
CA ALA A 50 -2.05 -16.35 -9.94
C ALA A 50 -2.37 -15.49 -8.70
N LYS A 51 -2.24 -16.05 -7.50
CA LYS A 51 -2.41 -15.31 -6.24
C LYS A 51 -1.37 -14.20 -6.09
N GLN A 52 -0.09 -14.46 -6.38
CA GLN A 52 0.95 -13.42 -6.35
C GLN A 52 0.64 -12.28 -7.33
N THR A 53 0.22 -12.62 -8.55
CA THR A 53 -0.11 -11.64 -9.59
C THR A 53 -1.31 -10.78 -9.17
N ALA A 54 -2.32 -11.38 -8.54
CA ALA A 54 -3.47 -10.65 -7.99
C ALA A 54 -3.04 -9.67 -6.88
N TRP A 55 -2.15 -10.12 -5.99
CA TRP A 55 -1.56 -9.27 -4.94
C TRP A 55 -0.71 -8.14 -5.50
N GLU A 56 0.11 -8.39 -6.52
CA GLU A 56 0.89 -7.34 -7.19
C GLU A 56 -0.01 -6.32 -7.88
N ARG A 57 -1.11 -6.77 -8.51
CA ARG A 57 -2.06 -5.89 -9.17
C ARG A 57 -2.74 -4.93 -8.19
N VAL A 58 -3.23 -5.45 -7.07
CA VAL A 58 -3.90 -4.61 -6.05
C VAL A 58 -2.93 -3.62 -5.41
N SER A 59 -1.68 -4.01 -5.26
CA SER A 59 -0.62 -3.19 -4.64
C SER A 59 -0.05 -2.12 -5.56
N ALA A 60 -0.27 -2.22 -6.88
CA ALA A 60 0.30 -1.31 -7.86
C ALA A 60 -0.24 0.13 -7.74
N ALA A 61 -1.41 0.30 -7.13
CA ALA A 61 -2.08 1.58 -6.91
C ALA A 61 -1.83 2.16 -5.51
N ASN A 62 -0.95 1.54 -4.71
CA ASN A 62 -0.72 1.96 -3.33
C ASN A 62 -0.06 3.35 -3.25
N PRO A 63 -0.34 4.11 -2.18
CA PRO A 63 0.24 5.42 -2.00
C PRO A 63 1.74 5.30 -1.71
N ALA A 64 2.42 6.44 -1.64
CA ALA A 64 3.78 6.46 -1.13
C ALA A 64 3.81 5.89 0.29
N LYS A 65 4.89 5.17 0.62
CA LYS A 65 5.08 4.65 1.97
C LYS A 65 5.04 5.80 2.97
N ASP A 66 4.36 5.58 4.10
CA ASP A 66 4.23 6.55 5.18
C ASP A 66 3.54 7.85 4.69
N SER A 67 2.58 7.74 3.77
CA SER A 67 1.82 8.89 3.28
C SER A 67 0.79 9.40 4.32
N PRO A 68 0.53 10.72 4.40
CA PRO A 68 -0.55 11.27 5.23
C PRO A 68 -1.94 10.71 4.88
N GLU A 69 -2.19 10.38 3.61
CA GLU A 69 -3.43 9.75 3.14
C GLU A 69 -3.59 8.33 3.71
N GLU A 70 -2.51 7.57 3.79
CA GLU A 70 -2.50 6.25 4.44
C GLU A 70 -2.81 6.38 5.93
N ALA A 71 -2.14 7.29 6.62
CA ALA A 71 -2.40 7.56 8.04
C ALA A 71 -3.86 7.99 8.28
N ALA A 72 -4.40 8.87 7.43
CA ALA A 72 -5.79 9.33 7.50
C ALA A 72 -6.78 8.17 7.31
N ALA A 73 -6.58 7.32 6.31
CA ALA A 73 -7.44 6.17 6.10
C ALA A 73 -7.39 5.20 7.29
N HIS A 74 -6.20 4.95 7.84
CA HIS A 74 -6.03 4.12 9.04
C HIS A 74 -6.79 4.68 10.23
N GLN A 75 -6.67 5.98 10.51
CA GLN A 75 -7.40 6.64 11.61
C GLN A 75 -8.91 6.47 11.48
N VAL A 76 -9.46 6.64 10.27
CA VAL A 76 -10.89 6.42 10.00
C VAL A 76 -11.28 4.97 10.26
N PHE A 77 -10.50 4.01 9.77
CA PHE A 77 -10.81 2.59 9.94
C PHE A 77 -10.72 2.16 11.39
N ASP A 78 -9.68 2.55 12.12
CA ASP A 78 -9.50 2.16 13.52
C ASP A 78 -10.58 2.78 14.42
N LEU A 79 -11.04 4.00 14.14
CA LEU A 79 -12.06 4.67 14.95
C LEU A 79 -13.49 4.25 14.59
N LEU A 80 -13.80 4.09 13.30
CA LEU A 80 -15.18 4.07 12.80
C LEU A 80 -15.58 2.78 12.07
N VAL A 81 -14.62 1.94 11.66
CA VAL A 81 -14.91 0.72 10.89
C VAL A 81 -14.62 -0.52 11.74
N PRO A 82 -15.66 -1.30 12.14
CA PRO A 82 -15.41 -2.54 12.87
C PRO A 82 -14.57 -3.50 12.03
N ARG A 83 -13.47 -4.03 12.59
CA ARG A 83 -12.55 -4.95 11.88
C ARG A 83 -13.23 -6.19 11.27
N ARG A 84 -14.33 -6.64 11.88
CA ARG A 84 -15.18 -7.74 11.36
C ARG A 84 -15.95 -7.39 10.08
N VAL A 85 -16.06 -6.10 9.75
CA VAL A 85 -16.74 -5.58 8.55
C VAL A 85 -15.71 -5.35 7.46
N ALA A 86 -14.68 -4.56 7.76
CA ALA A 86 -13.56 -4.32 6.86
C ALA A 86 -12.34 -3.84 7.62
N GLN A 87 -11.16 -3.97 7.01
CA GLN A 87 -9.90 -3.47 7.55
C GLN A 87 -8.93 -3.09 6.44
N ILE A 88 -7.98 -2.20 6.76
CA ILE A 88 -6.81 -1.96 5.92
C ILE A 88 -5.74 -2.97 6.33
N GLN A 89 -5.38 -3.87 5.43
CA GLN A 89 -4.28 -4.81 5.62
C GLN A 89 -3.05 -4.24 4.91
N GLY A 90 -1.90 -4.15 5.57
CA GLY A 90 -0.67 -3.78 4.85
C GLY A 90 0.43 -3.09 5.62
N GLN A 91 0.17 -2.53 6.81
CA GLN A 91 1.18 -1.76 7.59
C GLN A 91 2.52 -2.49 7.79
N ILE A 92 2.52 -3.84 7.81
CA ILE A 92 3.71 -4.67 8.03
C ILE A 92 4.11 -5.45 6.76
N SER A 93 3.30 -5.41 5.70
CA SER A 93 3.56 -6.16 4.48
C SER A 93 4.38 -5.33 3.50
N ALA A 94 5.34 -5.96 2.82
CA ALA A 94 6.11 -5.32 1.74
C ALA A 94 5.25 -4.89 0.52
N ARG A 95 3.93 -5.06 0.60
CA ARG A 95 2.97 -4.82 -0.47
C ARG A 95 2.18 -3.53 -0.29
N GLY A 96 2.23 -2.88 0.88
CA GLY A 96 1.46 -1.65 1.16
C GLY A 96 -0.02 -1.92 1.49
N PRO A 97 -0.81 -0.85 1.74
CA PRO A 97 -2.16 -0.95 2.26
C PRO A 97 -3.19 -1.39 1.22
N VAL A 98 -4.02 -2.37 1.56
CA VAL A 98 -5.17 -2.83 0.75
C VAL A 98 -6.44 -2.88 1.60
N LEU A 99 -7.60 -2.75 0.97
CA LEU A 99 -8.89 -2.95 1.61
C LEU A 99 -9.22 -4.44 1.64
N VAL A 100 -9.55 -4.97 2.82
CA VAL A 100 -10.15 -6.30 2.97
C VAL A 100 -11.56 -6.15 3.53
N VAL A 101 -12.56 -6.57 2.77
CA VAL A 101 -13.99 -6.52 3.13
C VAL A 101 -14.48 -7.90 3.51
N HIS A 102 -14.94 -8.03 4.76
CA HIS A 102 -15.49 -9.25 5.32
C HIS A 102 -17.03 -9.27 5.28
N ASP A 103 -17.68 -8.10 5.39
CA ASP A 103 -19.14 -7.94 5.32
C ASP A 103 -19.49 -6.76 4.40
N ALA A 104 -19.73 -7.06 3.12
CA ALA A 104 -20.00 -6.06 2.08
C ALA A 104 -21.30 -5.28 2.35
N GLN A 105 -22.36 -5.96 2.77
CA GLN A 105 -23.65 -5.31 3.03
C GLN A 105 -23.54 -4.32 4.19
N HIS A 106 -22.82 -4.68 5.25
CA HIS A 106 -22.59 -3.78 6.37
C HIS A 106 -21.71 -2.59 5.97
N LEU A 107 -20.63 -2.84 5.22
CA LEU A 107 -19.79 -1.75 4.72
C LEU A 107 -20.57 -0.77 3.84
N ALA A 108 -21.47 -1.26 2.99
CA ALA A 108 -22.36 -0.44 2.16
C ALA A 108 -23.30 0.43 3.01
N ARG A 109 -23.88 -0.11 4.09
CA ARG A 109 -24.71 0.70 5.01
C ARG A 109 -23.89 1.78 5.71
N LEU A 110 -22.67 1.45 6.14
CA LEU A 110 -21.78 2.34 6.89
C LEU A 110 -21.25 3.48 6.01
N THR A 111 -20.84 3.17 4.78
CA THR A 111 -20.29 4.13 3.82
C THR A 111 -21.36 4.86 3.01
N GLY A 112 -22.49 4.22 2.73
CA GLY A 112 -23.50 4.69 1.78
C GLY A 112 -23.10 4.44 0.32
N LEU A 113 -21.98 3.76 0.07
CA LEU A 113 -21.50 3.40 -1.24
C LEU A 113 -22.11 2.06 -1.70
N PRO A 114 -22.32 1.85 -3.01
CA PRO A 114 -22.73 0.55 -3.52
C PRO A 114 -21.60 -0.47 -3.37
N GLU A 115 -21.95 -1.73 -3.15
CA GLU A 115 -20.97 -2.82 -3.00
C GLU A 115 -20.04 -2.97 -4.20
N SER A 116 -20.48 -2.54 -5.39
CA SER A 116 -19.69 -2.56 -6.61
C SER A 116 -18.38 -1.77 -6.50
N VAL A 117 -18.28 -0.77 -5.62
CA VAL A 117 -17.05 0.03 -5.43
C VAL A 117 -15.85 -0.86 -5.10
N TRP A 118 -16.02 -1.86 -4.24
CA TRP A 118 -14.94 -2.82 -3.90
C TRP A 118 -15.14 -4.17 -4.58
N ALA A 119 -16.37 -4.62 -4.81
CA ALA A 119 -16.64 -5.92 -5.43
C ALA A 119 -16.25 -5.97 -6.92
N GLN A 120 -16.27 -4.83 -7.60
CA GLN A 120 -15.88 -4.70 -9.02
C GLN A 120 -14.61 -3.87 -9.20
N ASP A 121 -13.80 -3.71 -8.15
CA ASP A 121 -12.50 -3.06 -8.25
C ASP A 121 -11.64 -3.83 -9.28
N PRO A 122 -11.15 -3.18 -10.36
CA PRO A 122 -10.44 -3.88 -11.45
C PRO A 122 -9.18 -4.61 -11.00
N ALA A 123 -8.57 -4.15 -9.92
CA ALA A 123 -7.37 -4.75 -9.34
C ALA A 123 -7.70 -5.77 -8.23
N GLY A 124 -8.93 -5.77 -7.74
CA GLY A 124 -9.41 -6.59 -6.65
C GLY A 124 -9.61 -8.05 -7.02
N PHE A 125 -9.78 -8.88 -5.98
CA PHE A 125 -10.05 -10.30 -6.10
C PHE A 125 -10.72 -10.84 -4.84
N ARG A 126 -11.33 -12.03 -4.94
CA ARG A 126 -11.98 -12.70 -3.81
C ARG A 126 -11.06 -13.74 -3.18
N GLN A 127 -11.03 -13.78 -1.86
CA GLN A 127 -10.30 -14.79 -1.09
C GLN A 127 -11.16 -16.04 -0.86
N SER A 128 -10.49 -17.12 -0.46
CA SER A 128 -11.13 -18.41 -0.18
C SER A 128 -12.08 -18.39 1.02
N ASP A 129 -11.89 -17.46 1.96
CA ASP A 129 -12.79 -17.24 3.09
C ASP A 129 -14.03 -16.41 2.73
N GLY A 130 -14.17 -16.05 1.45
CA GLY A 130 -15.29 -15.26 0.93
C GLY A 130 -15.08 -13.75 1.01
N SER A 131 -14.00 -13.26 1.66
CA SER A 131 -13.67 -11.83 1.72
C SER A 131 -13.24 -11.26 0.37
N THR A 132 -13.46 -9.97 0.18
CA THR A 132 -13.05 -9.25 -1.03
C THR A 132 -11.83 -8.37 -0.72
N VAL A 133 -10.79 -8.48 -1.53
CA VAL A 133 -9.63 -7.61 -1.50
C VAL A 133 -9.76 -6.58 -2.61
N ALA A 134 -9.58 -5.30 -2.31
CA ALA A 134 -9.67 -4.20 -3.27
C ALA A 134 -8.49 -3.24 -3.13
N SER A 135 -8.24 -2.49 -4.21
CA SER A 135 -7.12 -1.55 -4.33
C SER A 135 -7.19 -0.37 -3.36
N TRP A 136 -6.07 0.33 -3.22
CA TRP A 136 -6.00 1.60 -2.50
C TRP A 136 -7.06 2.61 -2.96
N THR A 137 -7.40 2.64 -4.25
CA THR A 137 -8.45 3.54 -4.77
C THR A 137 -9.81 3.27 -4.10
N ALA A 138 -10.16 1.99 -3.93
CA ALA A 138 -11.37 1.60 -3.21
C ALA A 138 -11.22 1.90 -1.71
N THR A 139 -10.05 1.63 -1.10
CA THR A 139 -9.76 1.96 0.30
C THR A 139 -9.99 3.43 0.60
N TYR A 140 -9.41 4.31 -0.21
CA TYR A 140 -9.49 5.77 -0.06
C TYR A 140 -10.94 6.25 -0.19
N SER A 141 -11.67 5.74 -1.20
CA SER A 141 -13.08 6.08 -1.42
C SER A 141 -13.95 5.68 -0.23
N VAL A 142 -13.72 4.48 0.32
CA VAL A 142 -14.41 3.99 1.52
C VAL A 142 -14.09 4.88 2.71
N ALA A 143 -12.81 5.13 3.00
CA ALA A 143 -12.39 5.97 4.13
C ALA A 143 -13.02 7.37 4.07
N GLN A 144 -12.99 8.00 2.90
CA GLN A 144 -13.57 9.32 2.69
C GLN A 144 -15.10 9.32 2.92
N ALA A 145 -15.80 8.29 2.45
CA ALA A 145 -17.24 8.16 2.67
C ALA A 145 -17.59 7.94 4.14
N VAL A 146 -16.81 7.13 4.87
CA VAL A 146 -16.97 6.93 6.31
C VAL A 146 -16.74 8.23 7.08
N ALA A 147 -15.65 8.95 6.77
CA ALA A 147 -15.29 10.21 7.40
C ALA A 147 -16.41 11.25 7.23
N ARG A 148 -16.94 11.43 6.02
CA ARG A 148 -18.04 12.36 5.73
C ARG A 148 -19.30 12.07 6.53
N ARG A 149 -19.68 10.79 6.62
CA ARG A 149 -20.93 10.39 7.31
C ARG A 149 -20.83 10.42 8.83
N ASN A 150 -19.62 10.43 9.38
CA ASN A 150 -19.35 10.41 10.82
C ASN A 150 -18.45 11.59 11.21
N SER A 151 -18.61 12.72 10.54
CA SER A 151 -17.73 13.89 10.66
C SER A 151 -17.66 14.42 12.09
N GLU A 152 -18.77 14.46 12.82
CA GLU A 152 -18.80 14.93 14.21
C GLU A 152 -17.87 14.11 15.13
N VAL A 153 -17.96 12.77 15.05
CA VAL A 153 -17.13 11.86 15.86
C VAL A 153 -15.66 12.02 15.49
N LEU A 154 -15.36 12.12 14.19
CA LEU A 154 -14.00 12.24 13.71
C LEU A 154 -13.39 13.59 14.08
N LEU A 155 -14.08 14.70 13.83
CA LEU A 155 -13.63 16.06 14.18
C LEU A 155 -13.35 16.20 15.69
N LYS A 156 -14.21 15.61 16.53
CA LYS A 156 -13.97 15.59 17.99
C LYS A 156 -12.69 14.83 18.36
N SER A 157 -12.39 13.73 17.67
CA SER A 157 -11.11 13.02 17.84
C SER A 157 -9.93 13.89 17.42
N LEU A 158 -10.04 14.58 16.27
CA LEU A 158 -8.99 15.44 15.74
C LEU A 158 -8.69 16.63 16.66
N ASP A 159 -9.71 17.22 17.26
CA ASP A 159 -9.54 18.31 18.21
C ASP A 159 -8.79 17.84 19.47
N ALA A 160 -9.05 16.61 19.93
CA ALA A 160 -8.32 15.99 21.04
C ALA A 160 -6.86 15.71 20.67
N ASP A 161 -6.62 15.15 19.48
CA ASP A 161 -5.27 14.88 18.97
C ASP A 161 -4.45 16.17 18.80
N GLU A 162 -5.08 17.23 18.30
CA GLU A 162 -4.45 18.53 18.12
C GLU A 162 -4.16 19.21 19.47
N ALA A 163 -5.07 19.12 20.44
CA ALA A 163 -4.81 19.59 21.80
C ALA A 163 -3.64 18.83 22.45
N HIS A 164 -3.54 17.52 22.21
CA HIS A 164 -2.43 16.71 22.68
C HIS A 164 -1.11 17.12 22.03
N ALA A 165 -1.07 17.26 20.70
CA ALA A 165 0.12 17.71 19.97
C ALA A 165 0.58 19.10 20.43
N ARG A 166 -0.35 20.03 20.68
CA ARG A 166 -0.03 21.36 21.25
C ARG A 166 0.57 21.25 22.65
N TYR A 167 0.05 20.35 23.49
CA TYR A 167 0.62 20.10 24.80
C TYR A 167 2.07 19.58 24.71
N GLU A 168 2.33 18.63 23.81
CA GLU A 168 3.67 18.09 23.58
C GLU A 168 4.64 19.13 23.00
N ALA A 169 4.17 20.00 22.10
CA ALA A 169 4.95 21.10 21.54
C ALA A 169 5.35 22.16 22.59
N VAL A 170 4.65 22.24 23.72
CA VAL A 170 4.99 23.13 24.84
C VAL A 170 5.87 22.42 25.87
N ASN A 171 5.57 21.15 26.19
CA ASN A 171 6.16 20.46 27.36
C ASN A 171 7.21 19.40 27.00
N GLY A 172 7.33 19.05 25.71
CA GLY A 172 8.07 17.88 25.24
C GLY A 172 7.32 16.58 25.53
N ILE A 173 7.87 15.48 25.02
CA ILE A 173 7.32 14.13 25.18
C ILE A 173 8.11 13.41 26.28
N TRP A 174 7.40 12.97 27.32
CA TRP A 174 7.97 12.26 28.46
C TRP A 174 7.43 10.83 28.51
N VAL A 175 8.34 9.85 28.63
CA VAL A 175 7.98 8.43 28.77
C VAL A 175 8.42 7.94 30.16
N TYR A 176 7.58 7.14 30.78
CA TYR A 176 7.86 6.47 32.05
C TYR A 176 8.20 5.00 31.74
N GLU A 177 9.48 4.63 31.80
CA GLU A 177 9.94 3.26 31.48
C GLU A 177 9.66 2.28 32.62
N SER A 178 9.71 2.72 33.88
CA SER A 178 9.33 1.92 35.06
C SER A 178 9.05 2.79 36.29
N ARG A 179 8.41 2.22 37.33
CA ARG A 179 8.18 2.93 38.63
C ARG A 179 9.47 3.39 39.32
N SER A 180 10.62 2.83 38.96
CA SER A 180 11.92 3.07 39.60
C SER A 180 12.86 4.00 38.82
N GLU A 181 12.70 4.15 37.51
CA GLU A 181 13.65 4.90 36.66
C GLU A 181 13.23 6.36 36.38
N GLY A 182 12.04 6.77 36.83
CA GLY A 182 11.55 8.14 36.66
C GLY A 182 11.12 8.46 35.22
N ALA A 183 10.74 9.73 34.99
CA ALA A 183 10.34 10.22 33.68
C ALA A 183 11.58 10.52 32.83
N ARG A 184 11.61 10.03 31.59
CA ARG A 184 12.64 10.37 30.61
C ARG A 184 12.04 11.24 29.51
N LEU A 185 12.70 12.37 29.22
CA LEU A 185 12.36 13.18 28.04
C LEU A 185 12.82 12.42 26.79
N VAL A 186 11.87 12.08 25.93
CA VAL A 186 12.13 11.35 24.67
C VAL A 186 12.13 12.29 23.46
N ALA A 187 11.42 13.40 23.54
CA ALA A 187 11.51 14.49 22.57
C ALA A 187 11.35 15.84 23.27
N SER A 188 12.21 16.79 22.96
CA SER A 188 12.06 18.18 23.38
C SER A 188 10.80 18.83 22.78
N PRO A 189 10.31 19.96 23.34
CA PRO A 189 9.17 20.69 22.78
C PRO A 189 9.32 21.00 21.28
N ARG A 190 10.51 21.43 20.86
CA ARG A 190 10.83 21.71 19.45
C ARG A 190 10.77 20.46 18.57
N GLU A 191 11.32 19.34 19.05
CA GLU A 191 11.26 18.07 18.32
C GLU A 191 9.82 17.54 18.23
N ALA A 192 9.00 17.76 19.26
CA ALA A 192 7.58 17.40 19.23
C ALA A 192 6.81 18.22 18.19
N GLU A 193 7.03 19.54 18.13
CA GLU A 193 6.46 20.42 17.10
C GLU A 193 6.90 20.00 15.70
N GLU A 194 8.20 19.76 15.49
CA GLU A 194 8.73 19.33 14.20
C GLU A 194 8.17 17.96 13.78
N ASN A 195 8.03 17.02 14.72
CA ASN A 195 7.41 15.72 14.46
C ASN A 195 5.94 15.88 14.06
N ASP A 196 5.18 16.76 14.72
CA ASP A 196 3.78 17.00 14.37
C ASP A 196 3.64 17.59 12.96
N LEU A 197 4.54 18.48 12.56
CA LEU A 197 4.51 19.11 11.24
C LEU A 197 4.97 18.19 10.11
N SER A 198 5.93 17.29 10.38
CA SER A 198 6.63 16.51 9.35
C SER A 198 6.16 15.06 9.21
N ARG A 199 5.65 14.44 10.30
CA ARG A 199 5.20 13.04 10.24
C ARG A 199 3.84 12.95 9.57
N SER A 200 3.65 11.87 8.82
CA SER A 200 2.38 11.60 8.17
C SER A 200 1.21 11.49 9.13
N SER A 201 1.41 10.96 10.34
CA SER A 201 0.39 10.87 11.38
C SER A 201 0.15 12.16 12.17
N GLY A 202 0.85 13.25 11.86
CA GLY A 202 0.74 14.54 12.54
C GLY A 202 -0.29 15.46 11.89
N LYS A 203 0.04 16.75 11.82
CA LYS A 203 -0.77 17.79 11.18
C LYS A 203 -1.21 17.44 9.75
N PRO A 204 -0.35 16.90 8.85
CA PRO A 204 -0.77 16.58 7.48
C PRO A 204 -1.97 15.62 7.40
N MET A 205 -1.99 14.56 8.21
CA MET A 205 -3.15 13.66 8.31
C MET A 205 -4.38 14.39 8.83
N ARG A 206 -4.24 15.20 9.89
CA ARG A 206 -5.39 15.93 10.47
C ARG A 206 -6.03 16.88 9.45
N ASP A 207 -5.21 17.56 8.65
CA ASP A 207 -5.68 18.47 7.61
C ASP A 207 -6.47 17.71 6.52
N ILE A 208 -6.00 16.52 6.08
CA ILE A 208 -6.74 15.64 5.15
C ILE A 208 -8.08 15.19 5.74
N LEU A 209 -8.09 14.78 7.01
CA LEU A 209 -9.31 14.30 7.67
C LEU A 209 -10.34 15.43 7.83
N ARG A 210 -9.91 16.66 8.14
CA ARG A 210 -10.80 17.83 8.14
C ARG A 210 -11.35 18.10 6.74
N GLN A 211 -10.51 18.07 5.71
CA GLN A 211 -10.96 18.22 4.31
C GLN A 211 -12.02 17.18 3.92
N TRP A 212 -11.85 15.92 4.34
CA TRP A 212 -12.85 14.88 4.10
C TRP A 212 -14.17 15.19 4.82
N CYS A 213 -14.11 15.63 6.08
CA CYS A 213 -15.29 15.96 6.88
C CYS A 213 -16.07 17.18 6.35
N GLU A 214 -15.37 18.20 5.89
CA GLU A 214 -15.95 19.46 5.38
C GLU A 214 -16.64 19.30 4.02
N GLY A 215 -16.48 18.13 3.39
CA GLY A 215 -17.27 17.77 2.23
C GLY A 215 -16.84 18.51 0.96
N ALA A 216 -15.53 18.76 0.77
CA ALA A 216 -15.01 19.20 -0.52
C ALA A 216 -15.60 18.29 -1.62
N GLN A 217 -16.41 18.89 -2.48
CA GLN A 217 -17.07 18.27 -3.63
C GLN A 217 -15.97 17.77 -4.56
N ASP A 218 -15.61 16.48 -4.52
CA ASP A 218 -14.81 15.86 -5.59
C ASP A 218 -14.72 14.33 -5.48
N LEU A 219 -15.83 13.66 -5.09
CA LEU A 219 -15.90 12.20 -5.20
C LEU A 219 -15.71 11.69 -6.64
N LEU A 220 -15.92 12.55 -7.65
CA LEU A 220 -15.84 12.22 -9.07
C LEU A 220 -14.52 12.67 -9.73
N ASP A 221 -13.77 13.59 -9.13
CA ASP A 221 -12.55 14.14 -9.75
C ASP A 221 -11.29 13.33 -9.39
N THR A 222 -11.29 12.63 -8.25
CA THR A 222 -10.27 11.61 -7.94
C THR A 222 -10.20 10.49 -8.97
N ASN A 223 -11.32 10.15 -9.62
CA ASN A 223 -11.33 9.16 -10.69
C ASN A 223 -10.67 9.72 -11.96
N GLN A 224 -10.84 11.01 -12.25
CA GLN A 224 -10.15 11.67 -13.37
C GLN A 224 -8.64 11.80 -13.11
N LEU A 225 -8.25 12.15 -11.89
CA LEU A 225 -6.85 12.16 -11.45
C LEU A 225 -6.21 10.76 -11.54
N GLU A 226 -6.93 9.71 -11.14
CA GLU A 226 -6.46 8.33 -11.25
C GLU A 226 -6.39 7.83 -12.71
N ILE A 227 -7.36 8.21 -13.56
CA ILE A 227 -7.31 7.94 -15.00
C ILE A 227 -6.09 8.64 -15.61
N ALA A 228 -5.89 9.93 -15.33
CA ALA A 228 -4.74 10.69 -15.81
C ALA A 228 -3.41 10.11 -15.31
N ARG A 229 -3.37 9.61 -14.07
CA ARG A 229 -2.17 8.98 -13.48
C ARG A 229 -1.88 7.62 -14.11
N ARG A 230 -2.90 6.81 -14.39
CA ARG A 230 -2.76 5.54 -15.12
C ARG A 230 -2.28 5.76 -16.55
N ASP A 231 -2.83 6.77 -17.23
CA ASP A 231 -2.42 7.14 -18.58
C ASP A 231 -0.96 7.62 -18.61
N LEU A 232 -0.53 8.41 -17.62
CA LEU A 232 0.88 8.83 -17.48
C LEU A 232 1.82 7.64 -17.27
N VAL A 233 1.45 6.67 -16.44
CA VAL A 233 2.25 5.45 -16.22
C VAL A 233 2.31 4.61 -17.51
N ALA A 234 1.20 4.47 -18.23
CA ALA A 234 1.14 3.75 -19.50
C ALA A 234 2.00 4.42 -20.58
N VAL A 235 1.91 5.74 -20.72
CA VAL A 235 2.72 6.55 -21.65
C VAL A 235 4.21 6.43 -21.31
N ARG A 236 4.58 6.52 -20.04
CA ARG A 236 5.97 6.35 -19.60
C ARG A 236 6.51 4.97 -19.95
N LYS A 237 5.70 3.91 -19.75
CA LYS A 237 6.07 2.53 -20.11
C LYS A 237 6.22 2.35 -21.62
N ALA A 238 5.35 2.97 -22.42
CA ALA A 238 5.44 2.96 -23.88
C ALA A 238 6.69 3.70 -24.38
N ALA A 239 7.00 4.87 -23.80
CA ALA A 239 8.18 5.64 -24.15
C ALA A 239 9.49 4.89 -23.82
N TRP A 240 9.57 4.22 -22.67
CA TRP A 240 10.71 3.37 -22.33
C TRP A 240 10.88 2.17 -23.27
N ARG A 241 9.77 1.57 -23.73
CA ARG A 241 9.81 0.52 -24.75
C ARG A 241 10.31 1.06 -26.09
N ALA A 242 9.93 2.28 -26.47
CA ALA A 242 10.42 2.93 -27.67
C ALA A 242 11.93 3.19 -27.61
N VAL A 243 12.45 3.70 -26.48
CA VAL A 243 13.90 3.87 -26.24
C VAL A 243 14.63 2.53 -26.37
N GLN A 244 14.12 1.46 -25.77
CA GLN A 244 14.72 0.13 -25.88
C GLN A 244 14.72 -0.41 -27.32
N SER A 245 13.64 -0.21 -28.06
CA SER A 245 13.56 -0.60 -29.48
C SER A 245 14.50 0.22 -30.36
N MET A 246 14.63 1.52 -30.13
CA MET A 246 15.56 2.39 -30.85
C MET A 246 17.02 1.99 -30.60
N ASN A 247 17.37 1.67 -29.34
CA ASN A 247 18.70 1.16 -29.00
C ASN A 247 19.01 -0.18 -29.69
N ARG A 248 18.03 -1.09 -29.75
CA ARG A 248 18.17 -2.37 -30.49
C ARG A 248 18.32 -2.18 -32.00
N ALA A 249 17.76 -1.10 -32.55
CA ALA A 249 17.89 -0.73 -33.96
C ALA A 249 19.15 0.12 -34.25
N GLY A 250 20.00 0.40 -33.25
CA GLY A 250 21.21 1.20 -33.42
C GLY A 250 20.98 2.71 -33.51
N LEU A 251 19.77 3.19 -33.24
CA LEU A 251 19.41 4.62 -33.28
C LEU A 251 19.73 5.30 -31.93
N THR A 252 21.01 5.32 -31.56
CA THR A 252 21.47 5.79 -30.23
C THR A 252 21.21 7.27 -29.98
N GLY A 253 21.45 8.15 -30.96
CA GLY A 253 21.20 9.60 -30.83
C GLY A 253 19.74 9.95 -30.50
N PRO A 254 18.76 9.49 -31.31
CA PRO A 254 17.34 9.70 -31.01
C PRO A 254 16.89 9.08 -29.67
N ALA A 255 17.44 7.93 -29.29
CA ALA A 255 17.12 7.26 -28.04
C ALA A 255 17.60 8.05 -26.81
N GLU A 256 18.82 8.61 -26.86
CA GLU A 256 19.36 9.47 -25.80
C GLU A 256 18.56 10.77 -25.66
N GLN A 257 18.17 11.39 -26.77
CA GLN A 257 17.35 12.60 -26.77
C GLN A 257 16.00 12.37 -26.09
N LEU A 258 15.32 11.27 -26.43
CA LEU A 258 14.03 10.90 -25.83
C LEU A 258 14.18 10.54 -24.34
N ALA A 259 15.23 9.79 -23.96
CA ALA A 259 15.51 9.46 -22.56
C ALA A 259 15.80 10.72 -21.71
N HIS A 260 16.52 11.69 -22.26
CA HIS A 260 16.83 12.95 -21.59
C HIS A 260 15.57 13.78 -21.31
N VAL A 261 14.65 13.87 -22.28
CA VAL A 261 13.35 14.54 -22.11
C VAL A 261 12.53 13.85 -20.99
N LEU A 262 12.45 12.52 -20.99
CA LEU A 262 11.73 11.76 -19.96
C LEU A 262 12.29 12.01 -18.54
N MET A 263 13.62 12.07 -18.39
CA MET A 263 14.26 12.33 -17.10
C MET A 263 14.01 13.76 -16.60
N ARG A 264 14.01 14.75 -17.50
CA ARG A 264 13.77 16.16 -17.15
C ARG A 264 12.34 16.41 -16.66
N HIS A 265 11.36 15.71 -17.23
CA HIS A 265 9.97 15.78 -16.78
C HIS A 265 9.73 15.01 -15.48
N ALA A 266 10.40 13.87 -15.27
CA ALA A 266 10.33 13.12 -14.02
C ALA A 266 10.90 13.93 -12.82
N ALA A 267 11.94 14.74 -13.03
CA ALA A 267 12.52 15.57 -11.98
C ALA A 267 11.63 16.76 -11.57
N ARG A 268 10.82 17.31 -12.49
CA ARG A 268 9.91 18.43 -12.19
C ARG A 268 8.64 17.99 -11.45
N GLY A 269 8.18 16.76 -11.69
CA GLY A 269 7.01 16.20 -11.00
C GLY A 269 7.28 15.73 -9.57
N ALA A 270 8.53 15.78 -9.08
CA ALA A 270 8.89 15.43 -7.70
C ALA A 270 9.11 16.66 -6.80
N SER A 271 8.91 17.87 -7.33
CA SER A 271 9.09 19.15 -6.62
C SER A 271 7.80 19.96 -6.45
N GLN A 272 6.66 19.35 -6.77
CA GLN A 272 5.30 19.84 -6.53
C GLN A 272 4.57 18.82 -5.66
#